data_AF-A0A822H8W8-F1
#
_entry.id   AF-A0A822H8W8-F1
#
_cell.length_a   1.000
_cell.length_b   1.000
_cell.length_c   1.000
_cell.angle_alpha   90.00
_cell.angle_beta   90.00
_cell.angle_gamma   90.00
#
_symmetry.space_group_name_H-M   'P 1'
#
loop_
_entity.id
_entity.type
_entity.pdbx_description
1 polymer ?
#
loop_
_entity_poly.entity_id
_entity_poly.type
_entity_poly.pdbx_seq_one_letter_code
_entity_poly.pdbx_strand_id
1 'polypeptide(L)'
;VAIQYPASVTASITTLLKTGNEADVDRLMKQISSFLSEISDQFKTVVVDVIKSLCQKFPRKHTVLMTFLSNMLREEGGYEYKKAIVNTIISIVEENPEAKEA
;
A
#
# COMPACT_ATOMS: atom_id res chain seq x y z
N VAL A 1 -5.17 16.28 14.77
CA VAL A 1 -6.18 15.20 14.91
C VAL A 1 -5.47 13.89 14.62
N ALA A 2 -5.01 13.19 15.67
CA ALA A 2 -4.45 11.86 15.51
C ALA A 2 -5.61 10.91 15.27
N ILE A 3 -5.73 10.40 14.04
CA ILE A 3 -6.66 9.31 13.75
C ILE A 3 -6.08 8.09 14.46
N GLN A 4 -6.58 7.83 15.67
CA GLN A 4 -6.17 6.67 16.47
C GLN A 4 -6.71 5.43 15.77
N TYR A 5 -5.90 4.83 14.89
CA TYR A 5 -6.19 3.52 14.33
C TYR A 5 -6.28 2.47 15.46
N PRO A 6 -7.05 1.37 15.28
CA PRO A 6 -7.09 0.30 16.27
C PRO A 6 -5.67 -0.17 16.57
N ALA A 7 -5.30 -0.28 17.84
CA ALA A 7 -3.93 -0.61 18.24
C ALA A 7 -3.41 -1.91 17.60
N SER A 8 -4.30 -2.86 17.24
CA SER A 8 -3.96 -4.08 16.49
C SER A 8 -3.55 -3.82 15.03
N VAL A 9 -4.18 -2.87 14.36
CA VAL A 9 -3.88 -2.44 12.99
C VAL A 9 -2.55 -1.68 12.98
N THR A 10 -2.37 -0.76 13.93
CA THR A 10 -1.13 0.02 14.06
C THR A 10 0.06 -0.87 14.42
N ALA A 11 -0.11 -1.83 15.35
CA ALA A 11 0.96 -2.74 15.75
C ALA A 11 1.35 -3.72 14.64
N SER A 12 0.37 -4.25 13.90
CA SER A 12 0.63 -5.13 12.75
C SER A 12 1.35 -4.37 11.62
N ILE A 13 0.87 -3.19 11.25
CA ILE A 13 1.50 -2.31 10.25
C ILE A 13 2.92 -1.89 10.68
N THR A 14 3.12 -1.52 11.95
CA THR A 14 4.44 -1.13 12.48
C THR A 14 5.42 -2.30 12.49
N THR A 15 4.94 -3.52 12.79
CA THR A 15 5.76 -4.74 12.75
C THR A 15 6.10 -5.14 11.30
N LEU A 16 5.16 -4.98 10.36
CA LEU A 16 5.36 -5.22 8.92
C LEU A 16 6.41 -4.25 8.34
N LEU A 17 6.33 -2.95 8.68
CA LEU A 17 7.27 -1.92 8.20
C LEU A 17 8.69 -2.06 8.78
N LYS A 18 8.82 -2.59 10.01
CA LYS A 18 10.11 -2.79 10.69
C LYS A 18 10.88 -4.03 10.21
N THR A 19 10.25 -4.99 9.51
CA THR A 19 10.86 -6.31 9.30
C THR A 19 11.32 -6.62 7.86
N GLY A 20 10.79 -5.96 6.82
CA GLY A 20 10.99 -6.46 5.45
C GLY A 20 12.39 -6.24 4.87
N ASN A 21 13.10 -7.33 4.56
CA ASN A 21 14.10 -7.36 3.50
C ASN A 21 13.37 -7.33 2.13
N GLU A 22 14.03 -6.96 1.04
CA GLU A 22 13.41 -6.85 -0.30
C GLU A 22 12.76 -8.18 -0.75
N ALA A 23 13.29 -9.31 -0.28
CA ALA A 23 12.78 -10.65 -0.52
C ALA A 23 11.39 -10.92 0.08
N ASP A 24 11.00 -10.22 1.15
CA ASP A 24 9.74 -10.45 1.85
C ASP A 24 8.56 -9.64 1.28
N VAL A 25 8.84 -8.66 0.41
CA VAL A 25 7.82 -7.74 -0.14
C VAL A 25 6.67 -8.51 -0.79
N ASP A 26 6.97 -9.55 -1.57
CA ASP A 26 5.94 -10.33 -2.28
C ASP A 26 5.03 -11.10 -1.30
N ARG A 27 5.60 -11.60 -0.19
CA ARG A 27 4.84 -12.28 0.87
C ARG A 27 3.99 -11.29 1.64
N LEU A 28 4.55 -10.12 1.95
CA LEU A 28 3.85 -9.04 2.64
C LEU A 28 2.62 -8.58 1.85
N MET A 29 2.75 -8.39 0.53
CA MET A 29 1.61 -7.99 -0.32
C MET A 29 0.46 -8.99 -0.27
N LYS A 30 0.75 -10.30 -0.26
CA LYS A 30 -0.29 -11.33 -0.12
C LYS A 30 -1.02 -11.25 1.22
N GLN A 31 -0.28 -11.05 2.31
CA GLN A 31 -0.88 -10.90 3.64
C GLN A 31 -1.74 -9.64 3.74
N ILE A 32 -1.28 -8.53 3.16
CA ILE A 32 -2.04 -7.28 3.10
C ILE A 32 -3.32 -7.44 2.29
N SER A 33 -3.27 -8.14 1.15
CA SER A 33 -4.46 -8.43 0.34
C SER A 33 -5.55 -9.14 1.14
N SER A 34 -5.18 -10.18 1.90
CA SER A 34 -6.10 -10.94 2.76
C SER A 34 -6.68 -10.05 3.86
N PHE A 35 -5.85 -9.19 4.46
CA PHE A 35 -6.31 -8.27 5.50
C PHE A 35 -7.27 -7.21 4.95
N LEU A 36 -7.03 -6.69 3.74
CA LEU A 36 -7.88 -5.69 3.09
C LEU A 36 -9.31 -6.18 2.84
N SER A 37 -9.51 -7.48 2.57
CA SER A 37 -10.84 -8.06 2.40
C SER A 37 -11.66 -8.13 3.69
N GLU A 38 -11.01 -8.02 4.85
CA GLU A 38 -11.66 -8.17 6.17
C GLU A 38 -11.98 -6.83 6.83
N ILE A 39 -11.54 -5.70 6.26
CA ILE A 39 -11.66 -4.37 6.87
C ILE A 39 -12.50 -3.40 6.04
N SER A 40 -13.06 -2.39 6.71
CA SER A 40 -13.84 -1.33 6.06
C SER A 40 -12.96 -0.35 5.29
N ASP A 41 -13.55 0.31 4.29
CA ASP A 41 -12.86 1.27 3.40
C ASP A 41 -12.13 2.40 4.12
N GLN A 42 -12.59 2.81 5.31
CA GLN A 42 -11.90 3.80 6.14
C GLN A 42 -10.48 3.35 6.50
N PHE A 43 -10.25 2.06 6.74
CA PHE A 43 -8.92 1.53 7.07
C PHE A 43 -8.10 1.20 5.83
N LYS A 44 -8.74 0.95 4.68
CA LYS A 44 -8.04 0.66 3.43
C LYS A 44 -7.20 1.86 2.94
N THR A 45 -7.67 3.09 3.17
CA THR A 45 -6.88 4.31 2.85
C THR A 45 -5.53 4.35 3.57
N VAL A 46 -5.48 3.89 4.83
CA VAL A 46 -4.26 3.79 5.64
C VAL A 46 -3.28 2.79 5.05
N VAL A 47 -3.79 1.66 4.57
CA VAL A 47 -2.98 0.62 3.94
C VAL A 47 -2.34 1.14 2.65
N VAL A 48 -3.06 1.97 1.89
CA VAL A 48 -2.52 2.62 0.69
C VAL A 48 -1.32 3.52 1.04
N ASP A 49 -1.38 4.30 2.13
CA ASP A 49 -0.25 5.12 2.59
C ASP A 49 0.98 4.27 3.01
N VAL A 50 0.73 3.11 3.61
CA VAL A 50 1.79 2.15 3.96
C VAL A 50 2.45 1.59 2.70
N ILE A 51 1.66 1.25 1.67
CA ILE A 51 2.16 0.77 0.38
C ILE A 51 2.99 1.84 -0.31
N LYS A 52 2.56 3.11 -0.28
CA LYS A 52 3.35 4.25 -0.76
C LYS A 52 4.73 4.28 -0.10
N SER A 53 4.75 4.23 1.23
CA SER A 53 5.98 4.24 2.03
C SER A 53 6.88 3.04 1.71
N LEU A 54 6.29 1.88 1.45
CA LEU A 54 7.03 0.68 1.06
C LEU A 54 7.64 0.82 -0.34
N CYS A 55 6.95 1.46 -1.28
CA CYS A 55 7.44 1.72 -2.62
C CYS A 55 8.62 2.70 -2.62
N GLN A 56 8.57 3.72 -1.76
CA GLN A 56 9.70 4.63 -1.54
C GLN A 56 10.91 3.92 -0.92
N LYS A 57 10.68 2.94 -0.04
CA LYS A 57 11.73 2.15 0.61
C LYS A 57 12.36 1.11 -0.33
N PHE A 58 11.56 0.53 -1.24
CA PHE A 58 11.99 -0.53 -2.17
C PHE A 58 11.59 -0.21 -3.63
N PRO A 59 12.23 0.79 -4.27
CA PRO A 59 11.84 1.26 -5.61
C PRO A 59 11.96 0.18 -6.70
N ARG A 60 12.85 -0.81 -6.53
CA ARG A 60 13.01 -1.95 -7.45
C ARG A 60 11.80 -2.89 -7.50
N LYS A 61 10.96 -2.88 -6.47
CA LYS A 61 9.72 -3.69 -6.40
C LYS A 61 8.50 -2.92 -6.92
N HIS A 62 8.68 -1.76 -7.55
CA HIS A 62 7.58 -0.92 -8.05
C HIS A 62 6.60 -1.71 -8.94
N THR A 63 7.05 -2.66 -9.77
CA THR A 63 6.17 -3.47 -10.63
C THR A 63 5.14 -4.28 -9.83
N VAL A 64 5.58 -4.91 -8.73
CA VAL A 64 4.69 -5.70 -7.86
C VAL A 64 3.72 -4.79 -7.14
N LEU A 65 4.21 -3.66 -6.62
CA LEU A 65 3.39 -2.69 -5.89
C LEU A 65 2.38 -1.98 -6.81
N MET A 66 2.77 -1.68 -8.06
CA MET A 66 1.87 -1.15 -9.10
C MET A 66 0.77 -2.13 -9.44
N THR A 67 1.12 -3.40 -9.63
CA THR A 67 0.13 -4.45 -9.90
C THR A 67 -0.84 -4.57 -8.73
N PHE A 68 -0.34 -4.49 -7.50
CA PHE A 68 -1.16 -4.54 -6.29
C PHE A 68 -2.15 -3.36 -6.21
N LEU A 69 -1.66 -2.13 -6.37
CA LEU A 69 -2.50 -0.92 -6.37
C LEU A 69 -3.53 -0.93 -7.52
N SER A 70 -3.15 -1.43 -8.69
CA SER A 70 -4.06 -1.58 -9.84
C SER A 70 -5.19 -2.58 -9.56
N ASN A 71 -4.90 -3.67 -8.86
CA ASN A 71 -5.91 -4.62 -8.42
C ASN A 71 -6.85 -3.99 -7.38
N MET A 72 -6.28 -3.30 -6.38
CA MET A 72 -7.05 -2.57 -5.37
C MET A 72 -8.02 -1.53 -5.98
N LEU A 73 -7.62 -0.87 -7.06
CA LEU A 73 -8.45 0.14 -7.74
C LEU A 73 -9.68 -0.48 -8.45
N ARG A 74 -9.53 -1.72 -8.94
CA ARG A 74 -10.58 -2.48 -9.63
C ARG A 74 -11.64 -3.00 -8.67
N GLU A 75 -11.27 -3.25 -7.42
CA GLU A 75 -12.20 -3.70 -6.39
C GLU A 75 -13.27 -2.65 -6.05
N GLU A 76 -14.36 -3.10 -5.45
CA GLU A 76 -15.38 -2.21 -4.91
C GLU A 76 -14.83 -1.40 -3.73
N GLY A 77 -15.19 -0.12 -3.69
CA GLY A 77 -14.82 0.76 -2.60
C GLY A 77 -15.25 2.20 -2.84
N GLY A 78 -15.28 2.97 -1.75
CA GLY A 78 -15.68 4.36 -1.73
C GLY A 78 -14.74 5.31 -2.48
N TYR A 79 -15.24 6.52 -2.77
CA TYR A 79 -14.51 7.55 -3.52
C TYR A 79 -13.15 7.89 -2.90
N GLU A 80 -13.10 8.14 -1.59
CA GLU A 80 -11.85 8.52 -0.90
C GLU A 80 -10.80 7.42 -0.98
N TYR A 81 -11.21 6.15 -0.93
CA TYR A 81 -10.31 5.01 -1.11
C TYR A 81 -9.73 4.95 -2.52
N LYS A 82 -10.57 5.06 -3.55
CA LYS A 82 -10.10 5.07 -4.95
C LYS A 82 -9.21 6.28 -5.24
N LYS A 83 -9.56 7.45 -4.72
CA LYS A 83 -8.76 8.67 -4.82
C LYS A 83 -7.38 8.50 -4.16
N ALA A 84 -7.32 7.90 -2.97
CA ALA A 84 -6.05 7.62 -2.29
C ALA A 84 -5.16 6.68 -3.11
N ILE A 85 -5.73 5.64 -3.73
CA ILE A 85 -4.99 4.73 -4.61
C ILE A 85 -4.42 5.49 -5.80
N VAL A 86 -5.24 6.24 -6.53
CA VAL A 86 -4.78 6.99 -7.72
C VAL A 86 -3.69 8.00 -7.37
N ASN A 87 -3.86 8.76 -6.28
CA ASN A 87 -2.85 9.71 -5.82
C ASN A 87 -1.52 9.01 -5.47
N THR A 88 -1.61 7.81 -4.91
CA THR A 88 -0.43 6.99 -4.60
C THR A 88 0.24 6.48 -5.86
N ILE A 89 -0.52 6.06 -6.86
CA ILE A 89 0.01 5.64 -8.16
C ILE A 89 0.78 6.78 -8.82
N ILE A 90 0.17 7.97 -8.86
CA ILE A 90 0.80 9.18 -9.42
C ILE A 90 2.10 9.49 -8.66
N SER A 91 2.05 9.49 -7.32
CA SER A 91 3.23 9.75 -6.49
C SER A 91 4.36 8.76 -6.81
N ILE A 92 4.06 7.48 -6.92
CA ILE A 92 5.07 6.44 -7.20
C ILE A 92 5.73 6.67 -8.57
N VAL A 93 4.94 7.00 -9.60
CA VAL A 93 5.45 7.25 -10.95
C VAL A 93 6.25 8.55 -11.02
N GLU A 94 5.84 9.58 -10.28
CA GLU A 94 6.56 10.87 -10.24
C GLU A 94 7.88 10.76 -9.46
N GLU A 95 7.87 10.06 -8.33
CA GLU A 95 9.00 9.93 -7.41
C GLU A 95 10.01 8.84 -7.82
N ASN A 96 9.65 7.94 -8.74
CA ASN A 96 10.53 6.88 -9.25
C ASN A 96 10.87 7.07 -10.74
N PRO A 97 12.06 7.60 -11.09
CA PRO A 97 12.50 7.76 -12.48
C PRO A 97 12.57 6.43 -13.24
N GLU A 98 12.92 5.32 -12.57
CA GLU A 98 12.96 3.98 -13.19
C GLU A 98 11.55 3.46 -13.54
N ALA A 99 10.50 3.98 -12.89
CA ALA A 99 9.12 3.64 -13.25
C ALA A 99 8.63 4.38 -14.50
N LYS A 100 9.35 5.40 -14.98
CA LYS A 100 9.03 6.14 -16.22
C LYS A 100 9.62 5.51 -17.47
N GLU A 101 10.57 4.58 -17.33
CA GLU A 101 11.30 3.96 -18.46
C GLU A 101 10.89 2.51 -18.77
N ALA A 102 9.98 1.91 -17.98
CA ALA A 102 9.51 0.52 -18.15
C ALA A 102 8.21 0.39 -18.95
#